data_AF-A0A2V9HE72-F1
#
_entry.id   AF-A0A2V9HE72-F1
#
_cell.length_a   1.000
_cell.length_b   1.000
_cell.length_c   1.000
_cell.angle_alpha   90.00
_cell.angle_beta   90.00
_cell.angle_gamma   90.00
#
_symmetry.space_group_name_H-M   'P 1'
#
loop_
_entity.id
_entity.type
_entity.pdbx_description
1 polymer ?
#
loop_
_entity_poly.entity_id
_entity_poly.type
_entity_poly.pdbx_seq_one_letter_code
_entity_poly.pdbx_strand_id
1 'polypeptide(L)'
;MFKRLMILGIAGLMFVLGANYLLVYTLNQQATRERERQDRTYWSVFNAVEQFGEHADQVTEQKAKAALDEARQKGLSKIRARILQTYFEDLEHCYQGDRESCKKANTDMNEAIRVPGEPK
;
A
#
# COMPACT_ATOMS: atom_id res chain seq x y z
N MET A 1 -9.38 32.61 47.19
CA MET A 1 -9.80 31.29 46.67
C MET A 1 -9.91 31.23 45.14
N PHE A 2 -10.55 32.20 44.48
CA PHE A 2 -10.73 32.22 43.00
C PHE A 2 -9.46 32.04 42.16
N LYS A 3 -8.36 32.69 42.54
CA LYS A 3 -7.09 32.63 41.78
C LYS A 3 -6.50 31.21 41.72
N ARG A 4 -6.70 30.38 42.76
CA ARG A 4 -6.21 28.99 42.79
C ARG A 4 -7.10 28.05 41.97
N LEU A 5 -8.42 28.26 41.98
CA LEU A 5 -9.37 27.54 41.13
C LEU A 5 -9.11 27.81 39.64
N MET A 6 -8.79 29.06 39.29
CA MET A 6 -8.49 29.43 37.90
C MET A 6 -7.20 28.76 37.39
N ILE A 7 -6.16 28.70 38.23
CA ILE A 7 -4.89 28.03 37.89
C ILE A 7 -5.08 26.51 37.73
N LEU A 8 -5.86 25.89 38.61
CA LEU A 8 -6.21 24.46 38.50
C LEU A 8 -7.02 24.16 37.23
N GLY A 9 -7.96 25.04 36.87
CA GLY A 9 -8.72 24.94 35.62
C GLY A 9 -7.84 25.02 34.38
N ILE A 10 -6.93 25.99 34.32
CA ILE A 10 -6.00 26.16 33.19
C ILE A 10 -5.04 24.97 33.08
N ALA A 11 -4.48 24.51 34.22
CA ALA A 11 -3.58 23.36 34.24
C ALA A 11 -4.27 22.07 33.78
N GLY A 12 -5.52 21.84 34.21
CA GLY A 12 -6.32 20.70 33.75
C GLY A 12 -6.62 20.75 32.25
N LEU A 13 -6.93 21.94 31.72
CA LEU A 13 -7.21 22.14 30.30
C LEU A 13 -5.96 21.90 29.43
N MET A 14 -4.81 22.40 29.86
CA MET A 14 -3.53 22.15 29.19
C MET A 14 -3.14 20.68 29.23
N PHE A 15 -3.42 19.98 30.34
CA PHE A 15 -3.17 18.55 30.45
C PHE A 15 -4.03 17.73 29.49
N VAL A 16 -5.34 18.02 29.40
CA VAL A 16 -6.26 17.33 28.47
C VAL A 16 -5.87 17.59 27.01
N LEU A 17 -5.54 18.85 26.66
CA LEU A 17 -5.11 19.21 25.32
C LEU A 17 -3.77 18.55 24.95
N GLY A 18 -2.81 18.52 25.88
CA GLY A 18 -1.52 17.85 25.69
C GLY A 18 -1.66 16.35 25.49
N ALA A 19 -2.51 15.69 26.29
CA ALA A 19 -2.78 14.26 26.16
C ALA A 19 -3.47 13.93 24.83
N ASN A 20 -4.47 14.72 24.41
CA ASN A 20 -5.12 14.55 23.11
C ASN A 20 -4.13 14.77 21.95
N TYR A 21 -3.27 15.78 22.04
CA TYR A 21 -2.27 16.05 21.01
C TYR A 21 -1.30 14.87 20.85
N LEU A 22 -0.78 14.32 21.96
CA LEU A 22 0.10 13.16 21.92
C LEU A 22 -0.60 11.92 21.34
N LEU A 23 -1.87 11.71 21.68
CA LEU A 23 -2.65 10.59 21.17
C LEU A 23 -2.88 10.72 19.66
N VAL A 24 -3.31 11.89 19.16
CA VAL A 24 -3.47 12.14 17.73
C VAL A 24 -2.13 12.02 16.99
N TYR A 25 -1.04 12.56 17.55
CA TYR A 25 0.28 12.49 16.95
C TYR A 25 0.76 11.04 16.80
N THR A 26 0.63 10.23 17.84
CA THR A 26 1.04 8.81 17.81
C THR A 26 0.19 7.99 16.83
N LEU A 27 -1.12 8.23 16.77
CA LEU A 27 -2.00 7.61 15.78
C LEU A 27 -1.62 7.98 14.35
N ASN A 28 -1.35 9.26 14.09
CA ASN A 28 -0.91 9.72 12.78
C ASN A 28 0.42 9.06 12.38
N GLN A 29 1.37 8.98 13.33
CA GLN A 29 2.67 8.35 13.08
C GLN A 29 2.55 6.84 12.81
N GLN A 30 1.66 6.14 13.51
CA GLN A 30 1.35 4.73 13.22
C GLN A 30 0.72 4.58 11.84
N ALA A 31 -0.24 5.43 11.49
CA ALA A 31 -0.86 5.43 10.17
C ALA A 31 0.16 5.68 9.04
N THR A 32 1.08 6.64 9.19
CA THR A 32 2.13 6.88 8.20
C THR A 32 3.05 5.68 8.03
N ARG A 33 3.50 5.04 9.13
CA ARG A 33 4.37 3.86 9.05
C ARG A 33 3.68 2.68 8.36
N GLU A 34 2.40 2.48 8.63
CA GLU A 34 1.63 1.41 7.99
C GLU A 34 1.46 1.68 6.49
N ARG A 35 1.23 2.94 6.08
CA ARG A 35 1.21 3.34 4.67
C ARG A 35 2.55 3.08 3.99
N GLU A 36 3.66 3.51 4.58
CA GLU A 36 5.00 3.27 4.03
C GLU A 36 5.31 1.77 3.93
N ARG A 37 4.78 0.95 4.84
CA ARG A 37 4.91 -0.51 4.78
C ARG A 37 4.10 -1.09 3.64
N GLN A 38 2.86 -0.65 3.46
CA GLN A 38 2.00 -1.08 2.36
C GLN A 38 2.52 -0.61 1.00
N ASP A 39 3.04 0.60 0.90
CA ASP A 39 3.65 1.14 -0.32
C ASP A 39 4.92 0.37 -0.67
N ARG A 40 5.81 0.10 0.30
CA ARG A 40 6.99 -0.74 0.05
C ARG A 40 6.62 -2.15 -0.41
N THR A 41 5.61 -2.75 0.21
CA THR A 41 5.11 -4.07 -0.20
C THR A 41 4.54 -4.01 -1.62
N TYR A 42 3.74 -2.99 -1.92
CA TYR A 42 3.15 -2.78 -3.23
C TYR A 42 4.22 -2.68 -4.33
N TRP A 43 5.18 -1.76 -4.17
CA TRP A 43 6.24 -1.54 -5.17
C TRP A 43 7.18 -2.74 -5.30
N SER A 44 7.45 -3.46 -4.22
CA SER A 44 8.24 -4.70 -4.30
C SER A 44 7.57 -5.76 -5.16
N VAL A 45 6.23 -5.85 -5.13
CA VAL A 45 5.47 -6.83 -5.91
C VAL A 45 5.31 -6.36 -7.34
N PHE A 46 5.03 -5.07 -7.54
CA PHE A 46 5.02 -4.45 -8.86
C PHE A 46 6.31 -4.75 -9.63
N ASN A 47 7.47 -4.51 -9.01
CA ASN A 47 8.77 -4.78 -9.65
C ASN A 47 8.97 -6.27 -9.97
N ALA A 48 8.41 -7.18 -9.17
CA ALA A 48 8.50 -8.62 -9.46
C ALA A 48 7.63 -9.01 -10.67
N VAL A 49 6.43 -8.43 -10.79
CA VAL A 49 5.54 -8.62 -11.95
C VAL A 49 6.13 -7.96 -13.20
N GLU A 50 6.73 -6.78 -13.08
CA GLU A 50 7.42 -6.09 -14.17
C GLU A 50 8.61 -6.91 -14.68
N GLN A 51 9.41 -7.52 -13.80
CA GLN A 51 10.50 -8.42 -14.21
C GLN A 51 10.01 -9.61 -15.04
N PHE A 52 8.82 -10.14 -14.75
CA PHE A 52 8.18 -11.14 -15.59
C PHE A 52 7.73 -10.55 -16.94
N GLY A 53 7.21 -9.32 -16.95
CA GLY A 53 6.86 -8.57 -18.16
C GLY A 53 8.05 -8.16 -19.05
N GLU A 54 9.26 -8.07 -18.50
CA GLU A 54 10.49 -7.85 -19.28
C GLU A 54 11.06 -9.17 -19.82
N HIS A 55 11.08 -10.20 -18.98
CA HIS A 55 11.65 -11.49 -19.31
C HIS A 55 10.75 -12.62 -18.81
N ALA A 56 9.87 -13.09 -19.70
CA ALA A 56 8.96 -14.19 -19.40
C ALA A 56 9.69 -15.53 -19.37
N ASP A 57 10.10 -15.94 -18.18
CA ASP A 57 10.63 -17.26 -17.90
C ASP A 57 10.01 -17.83 -16.63
N GLN A 58 10.26 -19.11 -16.38
CA GLN A 58 9.68 -19.82 -15.24
C GLN A 58 10.15 -19.27 -13.88
N VAL A 59 11.35 -18.68 -13.81
CA VAL A 59 11.92 -18.11 -12.58
C VAL A 59 11.25 -16.77 -12.27
N THR A 60 11.11 -15.88 -13.25
CA THR A 60 10.44 -14.59 -13.07
C THR A 60 8.94 -14.76 -12.80
N GLU A 61 8.29 -15.72 -13.44
CA GLU A 61 6.90 -16.11 -13.17
C GLU A 61 6.72 -16.59 -11.72
N GLN A 62 7.55 -17.53 -11.26
CA GLN A 62 7.49 -18.02 -9.88
C GLN A 62 7.77 -16.92 -8.86
N LYS A 63 8.70 -16.01 -9.18
CA LYS A 63 9.02 -14.86 -8.33
C LYS A 63 7.84 -13.89 -8.22
N ALA A 64 7.16 -13.59 -9.33
CA ALA A 64 5.97 -12.75 -9.35
C ALA A 64 4.82 -13.39 -8.53
N LYS A 65 4.56 -14.68 -8.72
CA LYS A 65 3.57 -15.45 -7.94
C LYS A 65 3.87 -15.43 -6.44
N ALA A 66 5.12 -15.71 -6.07
CA ALA A 66 5.55 -15.68 -4.68
C ALA A 66 5.40 -14.28 -4.06
N ALA A 67 5.76 -13.22 -4.80
CA ALA A 67 5.60 -11.85 -4.33
C ALA A 67 4.12 -11.49 -4.10
N LEU A 68 3.22 -11.87 -5.01
CA LEU A 68 1.78 -11.66 -4.87
C LEU A 68 1.21 -12.37 -3.63
N ASP A 69 1.61 -13.61 -3.37
CA ASP A 69 1.18 -14.35 -2.19
C ASP A 69 1.75 -13.77 -0.89
N GLU A 70 3.02 -13.37 -0.90
CA GLU A 70 3.64 -12.69 0.24
C GLU A 70 2.96 -11.34 0.53
N ALA A 71 2.54 -10.60 -0.50
CA ALA A 71 1.82 -9.34 -0.36
C ALA A 71 0.48 -9.51 0.36
N ARG A 72 -0.26 -10.58 0.02
CA ARG A 72 -1.51 -10.94 0.71
C ARG A 72 -1.26 -11.26 2.18
N GLN A 73 -0.21 -12.01 2.49
CA GLN A 73 0.17 -12.33 3.87
C GLN A 73 0.62 -11.11 4.67
N LYS A 74 1.28 -10.14 4.00
CA LYS A 74 1.72 -8.86 4.58
C LYS A 74 0.60 -7.82 4.74
N GLY A 75 -0.63 -8.17 4.38
CA GLY A 75 -1.79 -7.30 4.59
C GLY A 75 -1.91 -6.16 3.57
N LEU A 76 -1.38 -6.34 2.35
CA LEU A 76 -1.61 -5.40 1.26
C LEU A 76 -3.12 -5.23 1.03
N SER A 77 -3.58 -4.00 0.81
CA SER A 77 -5.01 -3.74 0.63
C SER A 77 -5.57 -4.54 -0.55
N LYS A 78 -6.82 -5.01 -0.41
CA LYS A 78 -7.47 -5.89 -1.40
C LYS A 78 -7.50 -5.28 -2.80
N ILE A 79 -7.66 -3.96 -2.90
CA ILE A 79 -7.69 -3.23 -4.16
C ILE A 79 -6.30 -3.29 -4.82
N ARG A 80 -5.25 -2.94 -4.06
CA ARG A 80 -3.87 -2.95 -4.55
C ARG A 80 -3.41 -4.35 -4.96
N ALA A 81 -3.74 -5.36 -4.16
CA ALA A 81 -3.44 -6.75 -4.48
C ALA A 81 -4.16 -7.20 -5.76
N ARG A 82 -5.42 -6.79 -5.96
CA ARG A 82 -6.17 -7.10 -7.19
C ARG A 82 -5.54 -6.47 -8.41
N ILE A 83 -5.16 -5.20 -8.37
CA ILE A 83 -4.55 -4.50 -9.50
C ILE A 83 -3.28 -5.21 -9.96
N LEU A 84 -2.40 -5.56 -9.02
CA LEU A 84 -1.15 -6.27 -9.33
C LEU A 84 -1.40 -7.69 -9.85
N GLN A 85 -2.43 -8.36 -9.33
CA GLN A 85 -2.78 -9.69 -9.78
C GLN A 85 -3.38 -9.68 -11.20
N THR A 86 -4.29 -8.76 -11.50
CA THR A 86 -4.87 -8.62 -12.84
C THR A 86 -3.77 -8.29 -13.86
N TYR A 87 -2.85 -7.38 -13.51
CA TYR A 87 -1.70 -7.08 -14.36
C TYR A 87 -0.85 -8.33 -14.65
N PHE A 88 -0.57 -9.15 -13.63
CA PHE A 88 0.17 -10.40 -13.79
C PHE A 88 -0.57 -11.43 -14.65
N GLU A 89 -1.88 -11.61 -14.43
CA GLU A 89 -2.72 -12.55 -15.20
C GLU A 89 -2.80 -12.15 -16.69
N ASP A 90 -2.95 -10.85 -16.99
CA ASP A 90 -2.96 -10.38 -18.38
C ASP A 90 -1.57 -10.47 -19.04
N LEU A 91 -0.47 -10.36 -18.29
CA LEU A 91 0.87 -10.69 -18.79
C LEU A 91 0.99 -12.19 -19.10
N GLU A 92 0.56 -13.08 -18.20
CA GLU A 92 0.59 -14.53 -18.44
C GLU A 92 -0.18 -14.90 -19.72
N HIS A 93 -1.39 -14.35 -19.89
CA HIS A 93 -2.20 -14.59 -21.08
C HIS A 93 -1.58 -13.99 -22.34
N CYS A 94 -0.96 -12.80 -22.25
CA CYS A 94 -0.20 -12.23 -23.36
C CYS A 94 0.92 -13.17 -23.85
N TYR A 95 1.69 -13.74 -22.92
CA TYR A 95 2.76 -14.69 -23.27
C TYR A 95 2.25 -16.04 -23.78
N GLN A 96 1.03 -16.42 -23.43
CA GLN A 96 0.33 -17.58 -24.00
C GLN A 96 -0.21 -17.33 -25.42
N GLY A 97 -0.10 -16.09 -25.93
CA GLY A 97 -0.49 -15.71 -27.30
C GLY A 97 -1.82 -14.97 -27.40
N ASP A 98 -2.44 -14.56 -26.28
CA ASP A 98 -3.64 -13.73 -26.30
C ASP A 98 -3.29 -12.26 -26.57
N ARG A 99 -3.57 -11.82 -27.80
CA ARG A 99 -3.30 -10.46 -28.27
C ARG A 99 -4.12 -9.40 -27.54
N GLU A 100 -5.33 -9.71 -27.08
CA GLU A 100 -6.15 -8.76 -26.32
C GLU A 100 -5.59 -8.58 -24.91
N SER A 101 -5.12 -9.65 -24.28
CA SER A 101 -4.45 -9.56 -22.98
C SER A 101 -3.13 -8.79 -23.05
N CYS A 102 -2.37 -8.84 -24.14
CA CYS A 102 -1.20 -7.95 -24.31
C CYS A 102 -1.56 -6.46 -24.28
N LYS A 103 -2.71 -6.09 -24.85
CA LYS A 103 -3.20 -4.70 -24.82
C LYS A 103 -3.70 -4.31 -23.43
N LYS A 104 -4.36 -5.25 -22.73
CA LYS A 104 -4.81 -5.06 -21.35
C LYS A 104 -3.64 -4.93 -20.38
N ALA A 105 -2.62 -5.79 -20.48
CA ALA A 105 -1.41 -5.73 -19.66
C ALA A 105 -0.76 -4.34 -19.67
N ASN A 106 -0.71 -3.67 -20.83
CA ASN A 106 -0.18 -2.29 -20.91
C ASN A 106 -1.12 -1.26 -20.24
N THR A 107 -2.43 -1.48 -20.27
CA THR A 107 -3.42 -0.64 -19.57
C THR A 107 -3.31 -0.85 -18.06
N ASP A 108 -3.19 -2.10 -17.63
CA ASP A 108 -3.09 -2.49 -16.22
C ASP A 108 -1.76 -2.06 -15.60
N MET A 109 -0.67 -2.08 -16.36
CA MET A 109 0.60 -1.48 -15.94
C MET A 109 0.43 0.01 -15.63
N ASN A 110 -0.28 0.75 -16.49
CA ASN A 110 -0.55 2.17 -16.26
C ASN A 110 -1.47 2.38 -15.05
N GLU A 111 -2.43 1.49 -14.82
CA GLU A 111 -3.29 1.51 -13.64
C GLU A 111 -2.49 1.23 -12.37
N ALA A 112 -1.60 0.22 -12.40
CA ALA A 112 -0.72 -0.14 -11.30
C ALA A 112 0.24 1.00 -10.91
N ILE A 113 0.84 1.69 -11.88
CA ILE A 113 1.70 2.85 -11.60
C ILE A 113 0.91 4.01 -10.96
N ARG A 114 -0.38 4.16 -11.30
CA ARG A 114 -1.24 5.26 -10.82
C ARG A 114 -1.91 4.99 -9.48
N VAL A 115 -1.66 3.83 -8.86
CA VAL A 115 -2.31 3.45 -7.60
C VAL A 115 -2.07 4.52 -6.53
N PRO A 116 -3.12 5.12 -5.94
CA PRO A 116 -2.94 6.10 -4.88
C PRO A 116 -2.38 5.44 -3.61
N GLY A 117 -1.43 6.13 -2.98
CA GLY A 117 -1.11 6.04 -1.55
C GLY A 117 -2.38 6.24 -0.73
N GLU A 118 -3.08 5.21 -0.24
CA GLU A 118 -4.29 5.44 0.59
C GLU A 118 -3.91 6.06 1.94
N PRO A 119 -4.75 6.91 2.58
CA PRO A 119 -6.03 7.48 2.18
C PRO A 119 -6.09 9.04 2.18
N LYS A 120 -7.23 9.58 1.71
CA LYS A 120 -7.73 10.94 2.00
C LYS A 120 -8.03 11.13 3.49
#